data_AF-F6UWB9-F1
#
_entry.id   AF-F6UWB9-F1
#
_cell.length_a   1.000
_cell.length_b   1.000
_cell.length_c   1.000
_cell.angle_alpha   90.00
_cell.angle_beta   90.00
_cell.angle_gamma   90.00
#
_symmetry.space_group_name_H-M   'P 1'
#
loop_
_entity.id
_entity.type
_entity.pdbx_description
1 polymer ?
#
loop_
_entity_poly.entity_id
_entity_poly.type
_entity_poly.pdbx_seq_one_letter_code
_entity_poly.pdbx_strand_id
1 'polypeptide(L)'
;MSIFVTVGTTSFDELTETITSKPVQKVLQSQGYDKVTIQYGRGKHEVENIKSPSYSVVGFRYKDSIAEDIASADLVISHAGAGSCLE
;
A
#
# COMPACT_ATOMS: atom_id res chain seq x y z
N MET A 1 9.00 7.81 7.37
CA MET A 1 9.37 6.78 6.38
C MET A 1 8.14 6.31 5.62
N SER A 2 8.30 5.92 4.36
CA SER A 2 7.23 5.54 3.42
C SER A 2 7.18 4.04 3.17
N ILE A 3 5.96 3.52 3.03
CA ILE A 3 5.67 2.14 2.62
C ILE A 3 4.88 2.20 1.31
N PHE A 4 5.28 1.37 0.35
CA PHE A 4 4.47 1.08 -0.82
C PHE A 4 3.94 -0.36 -0.74
N VAL A 5 2.64 -0.52 -0.95
CA VAL A 5 1.94 -1.80 -0.86
C VAL A 5 1.28 -2.08 -2.19
N THR A 6 1.51 -3.25 -2.77
CA THR A 6 0.94 -3.63 -4.07
C THR A 6 0.43 -5.07 -4.07
N VAL A 7 -0.82 -5.25 -4.52
CA VAL A 7 -1.41 -6.56 -4.84
C VAL A 7 -1.41 -6.84 -6.34
N GLY A 8 -0.77 -5.97 -7.14
CA GLY A 8 -0.85 -5.98 -8.59
C GLY A 8 -2.28 -5.69 -9.10
N THR A 9 -2.64 -6.25 -10.25
CA THR A 9 -3.94 -6.03 -10.89
C THR A 9 -5.03 -6.99 -10.40
N THR A 10 -4.66 -8.01 -9.65
CA THR A 10 -5.56 -9.03 -9.11
C THR A 10 -6.33 -8.52 -7.89
N SER A 11 -7.47 -9.14 -7.59
CA SER A 11 -8.20 -8.86 -6.35
C SER A 11 -7.51 -9.55 -5.20
N PHE A 12 -7.09 -8.78 -4.19
CA PHE A 12 -6.71 -9.31 -2.89
C PHE A 12 -7.16 -8.34 -1.79
N ASP A 13 -8.47 -8.34 -1.58
CA ASP A 13 -9.14 -7.46 -0.61
C ASP A 13 -8.60 -7.69 0.81
N GLU A 14 -8.28 -8.93 1.19
CA GLU A 14 -7.78 -9.27 2.53
C GLU A 14 -6.46 -8.57 2.89
N LEU A 15 -5.49 -8.46 1.96
CA LEU A 15 -4.26 -7.70 2.23
C LEU A 15 -4.56 -6.22 2.43
N THR A 16 -5.45 -5.68 1.59
CA THR A 16 -5.85 -4.27 1.62
C THR A 16 -6.59 -3.93 2.92
N GLU A 17 -7.47 -4.81 3.39
CA GLU A 17 -8.18 -4.70 4.67
C GLU A 17 -7.20 -4.83 5.85
N THR A 18 -6.28 -5.78 5.77
CA THR A 18 -5.31 -6.03 6.84
C THR A 18 -4.38 -4.83 7.03
N ILE A 19 -3.81 -4.29 5.94
CA ILE A 19 -2.87 -3.17 6.01
C ILE A 19 -3.55 -1.86 6.43
N THR A 20 -4.84 -1.70 6.13
CA THR A 20 -5.65 -0.55 6.56
C THR A 20 -6.25 -0.75 7.95
N SER A 21 -6.11 -1.92 8.58
CA SER A 21 -6.62 -2.16 9.94
C SER A 21 -5.86 -1.37 11.00
N LYS A 22 -6.57 -0.88 12.04
CA LYS A 22 -5.97 -0.12 13.15
C LYS A 22 -4.80 -0.85 13.84
N PRO A 23 -4.84 -2.17 14.11
CA PRO A 23 -3.71 -2.87 14.71
C PRO A 23 -2.45 -2.77 13.86
N VAL A 24 -2.57 -2.98 12.54
CA VAL A 24 -1.41 -2.93 11.63
C VAL A 24 -0.90 -1.51 11.49
N GLN A 25 -1.77 -0.51 11.31
CA GLN A 25 -1.36 0.90 11.27
C GLN A 25 -0.53 1.29 12.51
N LYS A 26 -0.96 0.88 13.72
CA LYS A 26 -0.20 1.15 14.95
C LYS A 26 1.18 0.51 14.94
N VAL A 27 1.30 -0.72 14.44
CA VAL A 27 2.60 -1.39 14.30
C VAL A 27 3.48 -0.61 13.33
N LEU A 28 2.98 -0.25 12.14
CA LEU A 28 3.75 0.51 11.15
C LEU A 28 4.22 1.86 11.70
N GLN A 29 3.35 2.59 12.40
CA GLN A 29 3.70 3.84 13.08
C GLN A 29 4.77 3.63 14.15
N SER A 30 4.67 2.56 14.96
CA SER A 30 5.67 2.25 15.99
C SER A 30 7.04 1.93 15.42
N GLN A 31 7.10 1.48 14.16
CA GLN A 31 8.32 1.23 13.42
C GLN A 31 8.85 2.48 12.67
N GLY A 32 8.19 3.64 12.81
CA GLY A 32 8.61 4.91 12.20
C GLY A 32 8.05 5.18 10.80
N TYR A 33 7.13 4.35 10.31
CA TYR A 33 6.46 4.59 9.03
C TYR A 33 5.25 5.51 9.21
N ASP A 34 5.27 6.63 8.50
CA ASP A 34 4.27 7.71 8.59
C ASP A 34 3.42 7.84 7.31
N LYS A 35 3.86 7.23 6.21
CA LYS A 35 3.19 7.28 4.91
C LYS A 35 3.01 5.88 4.36
N VAL A 36 1.78 5.53 4.00
CA VAL A 36 1.45 4.27 3.33
C VAL A 36 0.72 4.57 2.03
N THR A 37 1.30 4.12 0.92
CA THR A 37 0.68 4.16 -0.40
C THR A 37 0.29 2.76 -0.81
N ILE A 38 -0.97 2.56 -1.19
CA ILE A 38 -1.53 1.23 -1.50
C ILE A 38 -2.03 1.23 -2.94
N GLN A 39 -1.43 0.37 -3.76
CA GLN A 39 -1.92 0.02 -5.09
C GLN A 39 -2.77 -1.25 -4.98
N TYR A 40 -4.06 -1.14 -5.32
CA TYR A 40 -5.02 -2.24 -5.23
C TYR A 40 -5.72 -2.55 -6.56
N GLY A 41 -6.03 -3.83 -6.81
CA GLY A 41 -6.57 -4.29 -8.09
C GLY A 41 -8.08 -4.11 -8.23
N ARG A 42 -8.71 -5.06 -8.93
CA ARG A 42 -10.16 -5.08 -9.21
C ARG A 42 -11.04 -5.53 -8.03
N GLY A 43 -10.47 -5.56 -6.83
CA GLY A 43 -11.17 -5.93 -5.61
C GLY A 43 -12.29 -4.96 -5.26
N LYS A 44 -13.19 -5.41 -4.39
CA LYS A 44 -14.36 -4.61 -3.96
C LYS A 44 -13.98 -3.62 -2.86
N HIS A 45 -12.90 -3.91 -2.14
CA HIS A 45 -12.44 -3.04 -1.07
C HIS A 45 -11.80 -1.78 -1.64
N GLU A 46 -12.27 -0.62 -1.19
CA GLU A 46 -11.67 0.67 -1.52
C GLU A 46 -10.87 1.16 -0.32
N VAL A 47 -9.63 1.57 -0.57
CA VAL A 47 -8.80 2.16 0.48
C VAL A 47 -9.31 3.57 0.77
N GLU A 48 -9.78 3.79 1.98
CA GLU A 48 -10.10 5.14 2.45
C GLU A 48 -8.82 5.95 2.67
N ASN A 49 -8.77 7.14 2.08
CA ASN A 49 -7.64 8.04 2.28
C ASN A 49 -7.67 8.60 3.71
N ILE A 50 -6.63 8.28 4.49
CA ILE A 50 -6.46 8.78 5.85
C ILE A 50 -5.41 9.87 5.81
N LYS A 51 -5.71 11.04 6.37
CA LYS A 51 -4.72 12.11 6.54
C LYS A 51 -4.78 12.66 7.95
N SER A 52 -3.67 12.53 8.66
CA SER A 52 -3.46 13.11 9.99
C SER A 52 -2.08 13.76 10.05
N PRO A 53 -1.77 14.57 11.08
CA PRO A 53 -0.46 15.22 11.20
C PRO A 53 0.73 14.26 11.26
N SER A 54 0.51 13.04 11.77
CA SER A 54 1.57 12.05 12.02
C SER A 54 1.46 10.78 11.17
N TYR A 55 0.42 10.66 10.34
CA TYR A 55 0.18 9.45 9.54
C TYR A 55 -0.73 9.71 8.35
N SER A 56 -0.41 9.12 7.20
CA SER A 56 -1.27 9.15 6.02
C SER A 56 -1.33 7.80 5.31
N VAL A 57 -2.53 7.46 4.83
CA VAL A 57 -2.77 6.32 3.94
C VAL A 57 -3.40 6.85 2.67
N VAL A 58 -2.86 6.49 1.52
CA VAL A 58 -3.42 6.84 0.21
C VAL A 58 -3.56 5.57 -0.62
N GLY A 59 -4.72 5.41 -1.24
CA GLY A 59 -5.02 4.30 -2.14
C GLY A 59 -5.17 4.73 -3.59
N PHE A 60 -4.73 3.89 -4.52
CA PHE A 60 -5.09 3.99 -5.94
C PHE A 60 -5.24 2.62 -6.59
N ARG A 61 -6.00 2.55 -7.69
CA ARG A 61 -6.21 1.29 -8.41
C ARG A 61 -5.14 1.04 -9.47
N TYR A 62 -5.15 1.89 -10.50
CA TYR A 62 -4.28 1.76 -11.66
C TYR A 62 -3.45 3.03 -11.84
N LYS A 63 -2.18 2.83 -12.18
CA LYS A 63 -1.26 3.78 -12.77
C LYS A 63 -0.55 3.09 -13.93
N ASP A 64 -0.03 3.86 -14.87
CA ASP A 64 0.72 3.31 -16.01
C ASP A 64 2.05 2.68 -15.57
N SER A 65 2.64 3.16 -14.47
CA SER A 65 3.81 2.56 -13.83
C SER A 65 3.76 2.77 -12.31
N ILE A 66 4.37 1.85 -11.58
CA ILE A 66 4.57 1.93 -10.12
C ILE A 66 6.04 2.07 -9.76
N ALA A 67 6.94 2.21 -10.74
CA ALA A 67 8.38 2.28 -10.53
C ALA A 67 8.79 3.44 -9.60
N GLU A 68 8.17 4.61 -9.75
CA GLU A 68 8.42 5.74 -8.84
C GLU A 68 7.91 5.49 -7.42
N ASP A 69 6.77 4.82 -7.27
CA ASP A 69 6.23 4.46 -5.96
C ASP A 69 7.15 3.45 -5.24
N ILE A 70 7.71 2.49 -5.99
CA ILE A 70 8.73 1.54 -5.51
C ILE A 70 10.02 2.27 -5.13
N ALA A 71 10.54 3.11 -6.02
CA ALA A 71 11.81 3.83 -5.82
C ALA A 71 11.76 4.83 -4.66
N SER A 72 10.57 5.37 -4.36
CA SER A 72 10.35 6.35 -3.28
C SER A 72 9.98 5.72 -1.94
N ALA A 73 9.82 4.39 -1.90
CA ALA A 73 9.44 3.67 -0.69
C ALA A 73 10.67 3.21 0.10
N ASP A 74 10.62 3.38 1.43
CA ASP A 74 11.60 2.78 2.34
C ASP A 74 11.32 1.27 2.53
N LEU A 75 10.07 0.85 2.33
CA LEU A 75 9.61 -0.54 2.42
C LEU A 75 8.57 -0.85 1.33
N VAL A 76 8.78 -1.94 0.59
CA VAL A 76 7.80 -2.47 -0.36
C VAL A 76 7.18 -3.76 0.17
N ILE A 77 5.85 -3.78 0.29
CA ILE A 77 5.07 -4.97 0.64
C ILE A 77 4.31 -5.42 -0.60
N SER A 78 4.68 -6.57 -1.15
CA SER A 78 4.06 -7.09 -2.37
C SER A 78 3.52 -8.51 -2.17
N HIS A 79 2.37 -8.79 -2.78
CA HIS A 79 1.83 -10.15 -2.90
C HIS A 79 2.50 -10.99 -4.01
N ALA A 80 3.64 -10.56 -4.56
CA ALA A 80 4.38 -11.31 -5.58
C ALA A 80 3.53 -11.70 -6.81
N GLY A 81 2.70 -10.76 -7.29
CA GLY A 81 2.08 -10.88 -8.61
C GLY A 81 3.13 -10.77 -9.71
N ALA A 82 2.87 -11.32 -10.91
CA ALA A 82 3.86 -11.35 -11.98
C ALA A 82 4.47 -9.97 -12.34
N GLY A 83 3.72 -8.88 -12.17
CA GLY A 83 4.22 -7.52 -12.41
C GLY A 83 5.09 -6.92 -11.30
N SER A 84 5.00 -7.41 -10.05
CA SER A 84 5.79 -6.85 -8.94
C SER A 84 7.20 -7.43 -8.83
N CYS A 85 7.52 -8.46 -9.62
CA CYS A 85 8.86 -9.04 -9.73
C CYS A 85 9.64 -8.53 -10.96
N LEU A 86 8.99 -7.81 -11.88
CA LEU A 86 9.54 -7.37 -13.17
C LEU A 86 9.78 -5.86 -13.26
N GLU A 87 9.28 -5.08 -12.30
CA GLU A 87 9.54 -3.63 -12.16
C GLU A 87 10.78 -3.37 -11.29
#